data_AF-A0A0T6AEP8-F1
#
_entry.id   AF-A0A0T6AEP8-F1
#
_cell.length_a   1.000
_cell.length_b   1.000
_cell.length_c   1.000
_cell.angle_alpha   90.00
_cell.angle_beta   90.00
_cell.angle_gamma   90.00
#
_symmetry.space_group_name_H-M   'P 1'
#
loop_
_entity.id
_entity.type
_entity.pdbx_description
1 polymer ?
#
loop_
_entity_poly.entity_id
_entity_poly.type
_entity_poly.pdbx_seq_one_letter_code
_entity_poly.pdbx_strand_id
1 'polypeptide(L)'
;MVFKRHASRNIFCSIRIERSLGSVDKGKFMGINEKNGAKEELVERVIEVNECLREEVRHVKEVEMMLKTAKKVFLALMILLIVVLHYLYFSSPGRVVVNKNGEIYGLTNKAREALQGKKFWRDQLDEVRQEIQWEEFGILRKAANDRTLEKIGRDTNREMEKYYRRYPQIRSSKAERQAEGMRGQFDHIRWIRFNPVFEEIRLKRFQELDMILPVVQSKAEYSRTP
;
A
#
# COMPACT_ATOMS: atom_id res chain seq x y z
N MET A 1 16.44 -24.50 13.10
CA MET A 1 17.44 -24.72 14.18
C MET A 1 16.84 -25.05 15.55
N VAL A 2 15.63 -24.58 15.90
CA VAL A 2 15.01 -24.77 17.23
C VAL A 2 14.55 -26.22 17.50
N PHE A 3 14.00 -26.91 16.51
CA PHE A 3 13.58 -28.32 16.63
C PHE A 3 14.71 -29.29 17.01
N LYS A 4 15.96 -29.04 16.56
CA LYS A 4 17.12 -29.88 16.89
C LYS A 4 17.54 -29.76 18.36
N ARG A 5 17.28 -28.62 19.03
CA ARG A 5 17.55 -28.45 20.47
C ARG A 5 16.51 -29.11 21.37
N HIS A 6 15.27 -29.28 20.88
CA HIS A 6 14.19 -29.93 21.63
C HIS A 6 14.43 -31.42 21.85
N ALA A 7 14.84 -32.15 20.81
CA ALA A 7 15.10 -33.58 20.91
C ALA A 7 16.21 -33.89 21.93
N SER A 8 17.30 -33.11 21.93
CA SER A 8 18.44 -33.31 22.83
C SER A 8 18.16 -33.08 24.32
N ARG A 9 17.15 -32.27 24.67
CA ARG A 9 16.84 -31.94 26.08
C ARG A 9 15.81 -32.88 26.71
N ASN A 10 14.79 -33.29 25.95
CA ASN A 10 13.86 -34.35 26.40
C ASN A 10 14.60 -35.65 26.67
N ILE A 11 15.59 -35.99 25.83
CA ILE A 11 16.44 -37.17 26.06
C ILE A 11 17.21 -37.03 27.39
N PHE A 12 17.70 -35.84 27.73
CA PHE A 12 18.46 -35.61 28.96
C PHE A 12 17.60 -35.70 30.23
N CYS A 13 16.36 -35.19 30.21
CA CYS A 13 15.43 -35.30 31.34
C CYS A 13 14.90 -36.73 31.49
N SER A 14 14.56 -37.43 30.39
CA SER A 14 14.21 -38.86 30.41
C SER A 14 15.34 -39.73 30.96
N ILE A 15 16.59 -39.54 30.51
CA ILE A 15 17.77 -40.27 31.01
C ILE A 15 17.99 -40.01 32.50
N ARG A 16 17.71 -38.79 32.97
CA ARG A 16 17.88 -38.39 34.38
C ARG A 16 16.80 -38.99 35.28
N ILE A 17 15.55 -39.06 34.81
CA ILE A 17 14.44 -39.76 35.46
C ILE A 17 14.70 -41.28 35.48
N GLU A 18 15.18 -41.87 34.39
CA GLU A 18 15.55 -43.29 34.33
C GLU A 18 16.71 -43.63 35.26
N ARG A 19 17.72 -42.76 35.41
CA ARG A 19 18.81 -42.97 36.40
C ARG A 19 18.34 -42.87 37.85
N SER A 20 17.41 -41.98 38.14
CA SER A 20 16.88 -41.77 39.50
C SER A 20 15.85 -42.85 39.90
N LEU A 21 15.15 -43.46 38.94
CA LEU A 21 14.26 -44.61 39.15
C LEU A 21 14.95 -45.97 39.01
N GLY A 22 16.01 -46.08 38.21
CA GLY A 22 16.72 -47.32 37.89
C GLY A 22 17.69 -47.82 38.97
N SER A 23 17.94 -47.04 40.03
CA SER A 23 18.76 -47.52 41.17
C SER A 23 17.96 -48.29 42.22
N VAL A 24 16.71 -48.67 41.94
CA VAL A 24 15.95 -49.64 42.75
C VAL A 24 16.45 -51.05 42.41
N ASP A 25 17.76 -51.27 42.63
CA ASP A 25 18.31 -52.61 42.63
C ASP A 25 17.93 -53.25 43.97
N LYS A 26 17.11 -54.29 43.87
CA LYS A 26 16.70 -55.14 44.98
C LYS A 26 17.93 -55.83 45.56
N GLY A 27 18.59 -55.24 46.54
CA GLY A 27 19.56 -55.99 47.35
C GLY A 27 20.72 -55.21 47.93
N LYS A 28 20.46 -54.29 48.86
CA LYS A 28 21.37 -53.99 49.97
C LYS A 28 20.70 -53.05 50.97
N PHE A 29 19.87 -53.62 51.84
CA PHE A 29 19.53 -53.00 53.12
C PHE A 29 20.09 -53.92 54.21
N MET A 30 21.37 -53.75 54.49
CA MET A 30 21.97 -54.23 55.74
C MET A 30 22.66 -53.03 56.39
N GLY A 31 21.95 -52.44 57.34
CA GLY A 31 22.55 -51.96 58.57
C GLY A 31 22.71 -50.46 58.68
N ILE A 32 22.05 -49.93 59.72
CA ILE A 32 22.34 -48.70 60.47
C ILE A 32 21.54 -47.46 60.02
N ASN A 33 20.67 -46.97 60.92
CA ASN A 33 20.01 -45.66 60.87
C ASN A 33 19.15 -45.33 59.62
N GLU A 34 18.69 -46.35 58.91
CA GLU A 34 18.16 -46.28 57.54
C GLU A 34 16.82 -45.53 57.37
N LYS A 35 16.05 -45.22 58.43
CA LYS A 35 14.70 -44.62 58.26
C LYS A 35 14.69 -43.12 57.93
N ASN A 36 15.71 -42.37 58.36
CA ASN A 36 15.78 -40.91 58.13
C ASN A 36 16.62 -40.57 56.90
N GLY A 37 17.78 -41.21 56.71
CA GLY A 37 18.62 -41.00 55.52
C GLY A 37 17.97 -41.46 54.21
N ALA A 38 17.26 -42.61 54.23
CA ALA A 38 16.50 -43.04 53.05
C ALA A 38 15.29 -42.15 52.76
N LYS A 39 14.74 -41.44 53.76
CA LYS A 39 13.68 -40.44 53.55
C LYS A 39 14.23 -39.16 52.92
N GLU A 40 15.39 -38.69 53.37
CA GLU A 40 16.05 -37.50 52.80
C GLU A 40 16.44 -37.72 51.34
N GLU A 41 17.02 -38.88 51.02
CA GLU A 41 17.38 -39.24 49.64
C GLU A 41 16.14 -39.37 48.73
N LEU A 42 15.03 -39.92 49.26
CA LEU A 42 13.77 -40.00 48.53
C LEU A 42 13.17 -38.61 48.27
N VAL A 43 13.26 -37.70 49.25
CA VAL A 43 12.77 -36.32 49.13
C VAL A 43 13.57 -35.54 48.09
N GLU A 44 14.90 -35.69 48.09
CA GLU A 44 15.77 -35.00 47.12
C GLU A 44 15.48 -35.45 45.67
N ARG A 45 15.28 -36.75 45.46
CA ARG A 45 14.89 -37.30 44.14
C ARG A 45 13.50 -36.83 43.69
N VAL A 46 12.53 -36.75 44.61
CA VAL A 46 11.18 -36.23 44.29
C VAL A 46 11.23 -34.74 43.92
N ILE A 47 12.12 -33.97 44.54
CA ILE A 47 12.35 -32.56 44.18
C ILE A 47 12.94 -32.47 42.77
N GLU A 48 13.97 -33.26 42.45
CA GLU A 48 14.63 -33.26 41.14
C GLU A 48 13.66 -33.64 39.99
N VAL A 49 12.82 -34.66 40.21
CA VAL A 49 11.78 -35.07 39.25
C VAL A 49 10.72 -33.97 39.07
N ASN A 50 10.28 -33.32 40.15
CA ASN A 50 9.33 -32.22 40.07
C ASN A 50 9.89 -30.99 39.34
N GLU A 51 11.17 -30.68 39.51
CA GLU A 51 11.82 -29.59 38.79
C GLU A 51 11.92 -29.87 37.28
N CYS A 52 12.33 -31.09 36.91
CA CYS A 52 12.36 -31.52 35.50
C CYS A 52 10.96 -31.48 34.85
N LEU A 53 9.92 -31.99 35.53
CA LEU A 53 8.53 -31.89 35.07
C LEU A 53 8.06 -30.43 34.91
N ARG A 54 8.46 -29.54 35.83
CA ARG A 54 8.12 -28.11 35.78
C ARG A 54 8.78 -27.40 34.60
N GLU A 55 9.98 -27.82 34.19
CA GLU A 55 10.65 -27.33 32.98
C GLU A 55 9.95 -27.80 31.70
N GLU A 56 9.57 -29.09 31.61
CA GLU A 56 8.84 -29.58 30.44
C GLU A 56 7.48 -28.89 30.29
N VAL A 57 6.73 -28.71 31.38
CA VAL A 57 5.45 -27.99 31.36
C VAL A 57 5.63 -26.53 30.94
N ARG A 58 6.72 -25.86 31.35
CA ARG A 58 7.05 -24.51 30.88
C ARG A 58 7.28 -24.48 29.37
N HIS A 59 8.04 -25.43 28.84
CA HIS A 59 8.32 -25.51 27.41
C HIS A 59 7.08 -25.83 26.58
N VAL A 60 6.21 -26.73 27.04
CA VAL A 60 4.93 -26.99 26.37
C VAL A 60 4.09 -25.72 26.30
N LYS A 61 4.03 -24.93 27.39
CA LYS A 61 3.33 -23.63 27.39
C LYS A 61 3.96 -22.63 26.44
N GLU A 62 5.29 -22.55 26.35
CA GLU A 62 5.98 -21.68 25.38
C GLU A 62 5.64 -22.02 23.94
N VAL A 63 5.64 -23.31 23.59
CA VAL A 63 5.29 -23.78 22.25
C VAL A 63 3.82 -23.50 21.94
N GLU A 64 2.92 -23.72 22.90
CA GLU A 64 1.50 -23.41 22.74
C GLU A 64 1.26 -21.91 22.52
N MET A 65 1.99 -21.04 23.24
CA MET A 65 1.95 -19.60 23.05
C MET A 65 2.47 -19.19 21.67
N MET A 66 3.59 -19.76 21.21
CA MET A 66 4.10 -19.49 19.85
C MET A 66 3.12 -19.93 18.77
N LEU A 67 2.48 -21.08 18.93
CA LEU A 67 1.47 -21.58 17.99
C LEU A 67 0.25 -20.64 17.94
N LYS A 68 -0.22 -20.15 19.10
CA LYS A 68 -1.30 -19.16 19.17
C LYS A 68 -0.92 -17.85 18.47
N THR A 69 0.29 -17.36 18.66
CA THR A 69 0.79 -16.15 18.00
C THR A 69 0.93 -16.35 16.50
N ALA A 70 1.49 -17.47 16.05
CA ALA A 70 1.60 -17.81 14.64
C ALA A 70 0.23 -17.88 13.94
N LYS A 71 -0.78 -18.47 14.60
CA LYS A 71 -2.17 -18.48 14.11
C LYS A 71 -2.74 -17.07 13.95
N LYS A 72 -2.51 -16.18 14.91
CA LYS A 72 -2.96 -14.77 14.84
C LYS A 72 -2.27 -14.01 13.70
N VAL A 73 -0.95 -14.19 13.54
CA VAL A 73 -0.18 -13.56 12.46
C VAL A 73 -0.66 -14.06 11.10
N PHE A 74 -0.85 -15.37 10.95
CA PHE A 74 -1.39 -15.96 9.73
C PHE A 74 -2.79 -15.41 9.41
N LEU A 75 -3.68 -15.34 10.39
CA LEU A 75 -5.02 -14.76 10.21
C LEU A 75 -4.94 -13.29 9.77
N ALA A 76 -4.07 -12.48 10.39
CA ALA A 76 -3.88 -11.08 10.02
C ALA A 76 -3.37 -10.94 8.58
N LEU A 77 -2.43 -11.79 8.16
CA LEU A 77 -1.92 -11.81 6.77
C LEU A 77 -3.01 -12.20 5.77
N MET A 78 -3.86 -13.18 6.12
CA MET A 78 -5.00 -13.56 5.28
C MET A 78 -6.02 -12.43 5.15
N ILE A 79 -6.33 -11.73 6.23
CA ILE A 79 -7.22 -10.55 6.19
C ILE A 79 -6.63 -9.47 5.29
N LEU A 80 -5.33 -9.17 5.45
CA LEU A 80 -4.65 -8.19 4.61
C LEU A 80 -4.72 -8.57 3.12
N LEU A 81 -4.48 -9.85 2.79
CA LEU A 81 -4.58 -10.34 1.42
C LEU A 81 -5.99 -10.16 0.84
N ILE A 82 -7.03 -10.48 1.63
CA ILE A 82 -8.43 -10.29 1.22
C ILE A 82 -8.71 -8.81 0.96
N VAL A 83 -8.24 -7.90 1.83
CA VAL A 83 -8.41 -6.45 1.64
C VAL A 83 -7.73 -5.98 0.36
N VAL A 84 -6.51 -6.45 0.08
CA VAL A 84 -5.78 -6.09 -1.14
C VAL A 84 -6.50 -6.60 -2.39
N LEU A 85 -6.95 -7.86 -2.39
CA LEU A 85 -7.71 -8.43 -3.51
C LEU A 85 -9.04 -7.71 -3.73
N HIS A 86 -9.74 -7.37 -2.65
CA HIS A 86 -10.97 -6.60 -2.72
C HIS A 86 -10.73 -5.22 -3.34
N TYR A 87 -9.69 -4.50 -2.87
CA TYR A 87 -9.30 -3.22 -3.46
C TYR A 87 -8.96 -3.36 -4.95
N LEU A 88 -8.17 -4.36 -5.34
CA LEU A 88 -7.80 -4.57 -6.75
C LEU A 88 -9.00 -4.95 -7.61
N TYR A 89 -10.00 -5.66 -7.10
CA TYR A 89 -11.20 -6.02 -7.85
C TYR A 89 -12.16 -4.84 -8.05
N PHE A 90 -12.30 -3.97 -7.04
CA PHE A 90 -13.23 -2.84 -7.10
C PHE A 90 -12.63 -1.57 -7.70
N SER A 91 -11.32 -1.33 -7.55
CA SER A 91 -10.66 -0.09 -8.02
C SER A 91 -10.49 -0.02 -9.54
N SER A 92 -10.83 1.14 -10.12
CA SER A 92 -10.49 1.49 -11.52
C SER A 92 -9.06 2.06 -11.59
N PRO A 93 -8.35 1.95 -12.73
CA PRO A 93 -7.05 2.58 -12.96
C PRO A 93 -7.07 4.12 -12.88
N GLY A 94 -8.23 4.76 -13.13
CA GLY A 94 -8.41 6.22 -13.06
C GLY A 94 -7.65 7.03 -14.12
N ARG A 95 -7.11 6.34 -15.13
CA ARG A 95 -6.45 6.89 -16.31
C ARG A 95 -6.27 5.81 -17.36
N VAL A 96 -5.91 6.21 -18.58
CA VAL A 96 -5.51 5.29 -19.64
C VAL A 96 -4.13 4.69 -19.32
N VAL A 97 -4.07 3.36 -19.17
CA VAL A 97 -2.86 2.60 -18.83
C VAL A 97 -2.48 1.59 -19.91
N VAL A 98 -3.09 1.71 -21.08
CA VAL A 98 -2.90 0.80 -22.23
C VAL A 98 -2.19 1.57 -23.33
N ASN A 99 -1.29 0.90 -24.05
CA ASN A 99 -0.62 1.48 -25.21
C ASN A 99 -1.32 1.10 -26.53
N LYS A 100 -0.86 1.68 -27.64
CA LYS A 100 -1.38 1.40 -29.00
C LYS A 100 -1.27 -0.06 -29.45
N ASN A 101 -0.48 -0.89 -28.75
CA ASN A 101 -0.34 -2.32 -29.03
C ASN A 101 -1.28 -3.16 -28.14
N GLY A 102 -2.01 -2.54 -27.21
CA GLY A 102 -2.86 -3.23 -26.23
C GLY A 102 -2.11 -3.73 -25.00
N GLU A 103 -0.86 -3.32 -24.80
CA GLU A 103 -0.08 -3.70 -23.62
C GLU A 103 -0.39 -2.78 -22.44
N ILE A 104 -0.48 -3.39 -21.26
CA ILE A 104 -0.86 -2.71 -20.01
C ILE A 104 0.40 -2.27 -19.26
N TYR A 105 0.48 -0.99 -18.92
CA TYR A 105 1.55 -0.42 -18.12
C TYR A 105 1.40 -0.73 -16.63
N GLY A 106 2.47 -1.29 -16.03
CA GLY A 106 2.60 -1.50 -14.59
C GLY A 106 2.01 -2.82 -14.08
N LEU A 107 2.65 -3.38 -13.05
CA LEU A 107 2.28 -4.68 -12.47
C LEU A 107 0.88 -4.67 -11.83
N THR A 108 0.52 -3.59 -11.15
CA THR A 108 -0.79 -3.44 -10.49
C THR A 108 -1.94 -3.44 -11.50
N ASN A 109 -1.76 -2.82 -12.67
CA ASN A 109 -2.79 -2.81 -13.71
C ASN A 109 -2.89 -4.14 -14.44
N LYS A 110 -1.76 -4.85 -14.64
CA LYS A 110 -1.79 -6.24 -15.13
C LYS A 110 -2.53 -7.15 -14.15
N ALA A 111 -2.31 -6.99 -12.85
CA ALA A 111 -3.04 -7.72 -11.83
C ALA A 111 -4.55 -7.36 -11.82
N ARG A 112 -4.90 -6.08 -11.99
CA ARG A 112 -6.29 -5.65 -12.17
C ARG A 112 -6.93 -6.30 -13.38
N GLU A 113 -6.25 -6.31 -14.53
CA GLU A 113 -6.80 -6.94 -15.73
C GLU A 113 -7.00 -8.44 -15.55
N ALA A 114 -6.05 -9.14 -14.92
CA ALA A 114 -6.19 -10.56 -14.59
C ALA A 114 -7.36 -10.85 -13.64
N LEU A 115 -7.64 -9.96 -12.68
CA LEU A 115 -8.72 -10.13 -11.69
C LEU A 115 -10.09 -9.65 -12.18
N GLN A 116 -10.14 -8.57 -12.96
CA GLN A 116 -11.36 -7.89 -13.38
C GLN A 116 -11.81 -8.27 -14.80
N GLY A 117 -10.88 -8.70 -15.65
CA GLY A 117 -11.09 -9.03 -17.05
C GLY A 117 -11.91 -7.99 -17.80
N LYS A 118 -13.16 -8.33 -18.11
CA LYS A 118 -14.09 -7.50 -18.90
C LYS A 118 -14.39 -6.15 -18.28
N LYS A 119 -14.36 -6.03 -16.95
CA LYS A 119 -14.62 -4.75 -16.27
C LYS A 119 -13.45 -3.78 -16.51
N PHE A 120 -12.21 -4.25 -16.38
CA PHE A 120 -11.02 -3.45 -16.64
C PHE A 120 -11.04 -2.80 -18.03
N TRP A 121 -11.35 -3.58 -19.07
CA TRP A 121 -11.38 -3.08 -20.45
C TRP A 121 -12.52 -2.08 -20.70
N ARG A 122 -13.66 -2.21 -20.01
CA ARG A 122 -14.74 -1.22 -20.05
C ARG A 122 -14.34 0.07 -19.35
N ASP A 123 -13.75 -0.03 -18.17
CA ASP A 123 -13.24 1.13 -17.44
C ASP A 123 -12.19 1.86 -18.29
N GLN A 124 -11.26 1.13 -18.94
CA GLN A 124 -10.30 1.74 -19.88
C GLN A 124 -10.97 2.41 -21.08
N LEU A 125 -12.05 1.85 -21.63
CA LEU A 125 -12.77 2.46 -22.74
C LEU A 125 -13.40 3.80 -22.32
N ASP A 126 -13.99 3.83 -21.13
CA ASP A 126 -14.60 5.04 -20.58
C ASP A 126 -13.54 6.11 -20.30
N GLU A 127 -12.38 5.74 -19.75
CA GLU A 127 -11.24 6.63 -19.54
C GLU A 127 -10.72 7.22 -20.87
N VAL A 128 -10.53 6.39 -21.91
CA VAL A 128 -10.09 6.88 -23.23
C VAL A 128 -11.11 7.86 -23.81
N ARG A 129 -12.40 7.55 -23.74
CA ARG A 129 -13.47 8.43 -24.26
C ARG A 129 -13.53 9.76 -23.51
N GLN A 130 -13.41 9.71 -22.18
CA GLN A 130 -13.38 10.92 -21.35
C GLN A 130 -12.15 11.78 -21.68
N GLU A 131 -10.99 11.16 -21.86
CA GLU A 131 -9.76 11.89 -22.20
C GLU A 131 -9.83 12.50 -23.61
N ILE A 132 -10.38 11.77 -24.60
CA ILE A 132 -10.65 12.31 -25.95
C ILE A 132 -11.57 13.52 -25.88
N GLN A 133 -12.73 13.39 -25.20
CA GLN A 133 -13.66 14.51 -25.04
C GLN A 133 -12.99 15.69 -24.32
N TRP A 134 -12.20 15.41 -23.28
CA TRP A 134 -11.45 16.43 -22.59
C TRP A 134 -10.54 17.19 -23.57
N GLU A 135 -9.77 16.48 -24.39
CA GLU A 135 -8.88 17.12 -25.34
C GLU A 135 -9.60 17.86 -26.47
N GLU A 136 -10.71 17.32 -27.00
CA GLU A 136 -11.55 17.99 -28.02
C GLU A 136 -12.08 19.34 -27.53
N PHE A 137 -12.60 19.39 -26.30
CA PHE A 137 -13.11 20.62 -25.70
C PHE A 137 -12.00 21.50 -25.10
N GLY A 138 -10.72 21.14 -25.23
CA GLY A 138 -9.59 21.87 -24.68
C GLY A 138 -9.54 23.34 -25.11
N ILE A 139 -9.75 23.60 -26.40
CA ILE A 139 -9.73 24.98 -26.96
C ILE A 139 -10.90 25.80 -26.44
N LEU A 140 -12.10 25.22 -26.39
CA LEU A 140 -13.31 25.90 -25.92
C LEU A 140 -13.23 26.21 -24.43
N ARG A 141 -12.73 25.28 -23.60
CA ARG A 141 -12.47 25.54 -22.17
C ARG A 141 -11.44 26.62 -21.96
N LYS A 142 -10.35 26.60 -22.74
CA LYS A 142 -9.31 27.62 -22.66
C LYS A 142 -9.89 29.00 -22.93
N ALA A 143 -10.65 29.15 -24.02
CA ALA A 143 -11.31 30.40 -24.35
C ALA A 143 -12.31 30.85 -23.27
N ALA A 144 -13.06 29.92 -22.66
CA ALA A 144 -13.98 30.23 -21.56
C ALA A 144 -13.23 30.68 -20.29
N ASN A 145 -12.12 30.02 -19.96
CA ASN A 145 -11.26 30.38 -18.84
C ASN A 145 -10.62 31.75 -19.04
N ASP A 146 -10.10 32.04 -20.25
CA ASP A 146 -9.50 33.34 -20.58
C ASP A 146 -10.51 34.48 -20.40
N ARG A 147 -11.75 34.31 -20.87
CA ARG A 147 -12.84 35.28 -20.65
C ARG A 147 -13.16 35.47 -19.16
N THR A 148 -13.10 34.39 -18.38
CA THR A 148 -13.38 34.42 -16.95
C THR A 148 -12.28 35.16 -16.21
N LEU A 149 -11.01 34.87 -16.51
CA LEU A 149 -9.85 35.56 -15.95
C LEU A 149 -9.84 37.04 -16.31
N GLU A 150 -10.18 37.39 -17.55
CA GLU A 150 -10.31 38.78 -17.97
C GLU A 150 -11.39 39.52 -17.17
N LYS A 151 -12.55 38.86 -16.95
CA LYS A 151 -13.61 39.42 -16.11
C LYS A 151 -13.14 39.63 -14.66
N ILE A 152 -12.49 38.62 -14.07
CA ILE A 152 -11.94 38.73 -12.71
C ILE A 152 -10.94 39.90 -12.65
N GLY A 153 -10.02 40.01 -13.61
CA GLY A 153 -9.07 41.11 -13.67
C GLY A 153 -9.75 42.48 -13.74
N ARG A 154 -10.81 42.62 -14.55
CA ARG A 154 -11.60 43.86 -14.61
C ARG A 154 -12.29 44.16 -13.28
N ASP A 155 -12.92 43.18 -12.67
CA ASP A 155 -13.66 43.34 -11.41
C ASP A 155 -12.68 43.67 -10.26
N THR A 156 -11.55 42.98 -10.17
CA THR A 156 -10.48 43.28 -9.21
C THR A 156 -9.93 44.68 -9.39
N ASN A 157 -9.66 45.12 -10.63
CA ASN A 157 -9.20 46.49 -10.89
C ASN A 157 -10.24 47.53 -10.47
N ARG A 158 -11.53 47.26 -10.70
CA ARG A 158 -12.62 48.15 -10.29
C ARG A 158 -12.72 48.27 -8.77
N GLU A 159 -12.62 47.16 -8.04
CA GLU A 159 -12.63 47.17 -6.58
C GLU A 159 -11.37 47.84 -6.01
N MET A 160 -10.21 47.59 -6.61
CA MET A 160 -8.97 48.25 -6.22
C MET A 160 -9.04 49.76 -6.41
N GLU A 161 -9.63 50.26 -7.49
CA GLU A 161 -9.77 51.70 -7.68
C GLU A 161 -10.70 52.34 -6.64
N LYS A 162 -11.76 51.64 -6.21
CA LYS A 162 -12.59 52.10 -5.08
C LYS A 162 -11.79 52.16 -3.79
N TYR A 163 -10.93 51.18 -3.55
CA TYR A 163 -10.08 51.11 -2.36
C TYR A 163 -9.03 52.24 -2.35
N TYR A 164 -8.37 52.50 -3.48
CA TYR A 164 -7.42 53.61 -3.63
C TYR A 164 -8.05 54.99 -3.48
N ARG A 165 -9.33 55.17 -3.84
CA ARG A 165 -10.04 56.42 -3.54
C ARG A 165 -10.25 56.65 -2.05
N ARG A 166 -10.47 55.58 -1.28
CA ARG A 166 -10.68 55.65 0.17
C ARG A 166 -9.37 55.82 0.93
N TYR A 167 -8.29 55.21 0.43
CA TYR A 167 -6.95 55.30 1.01
C TYR A 167 -5.92 55.63 -0.08
N PRO A 168 -5.71 56.92 -0.41
CA PRO A 168 -4.79 57.30 -1.47
C PRO A 168 -3.32 56.94 -1.18
N GLN A 169 -2.94 56.91 0.09
CA GLN A 169 -1.57 56.70 0.55
C GLN A 169 -1.00 55.30 0.28
N ILE A 170 -1.87 54.31 0.07
CA ILE A 170 -1.48 52.92 -0.23
C ILE A 170 -1.44 52.64 -1.74
N ARG A 171 -1.73 53.64 -2.58
CA ARG A 171 -1.69 53.47 -4.02
C ARG A 171 -0.25 53.22 -4.46
N SER A 172 -0.08 52.20 -5.30
CA SER A 172 1.23 51.85 -5.85
C SER A 172 1.87 53.02 -6.60
N SER A 173 3.18 53.14 -6.47
CA SER A 173 3.96 54.22 -7.07
C SER A 173 3.91 54.16 -8.61
N LYS A 174 4.33 55.23 -9.28
CA LYS A 174 4.41 55.25 -10.75
C LYS A 174 5.38 54.17 -11.26
N ALA A 175 6.51 53.98 -10.57
CA ALA A 175 7.51 52.98 -10.92
C ALA A 175 6.97 51.54 -10.75
N GLU A 176 6.26 51.26 -9.66
CA GLU A 176 5.64 49.95 -9.42
C GLU A 176 4.59 49.62 -10.49
N ARG A 177 3.73 50.57 -10.84
CA ARG A 177 2.73 50.36 -11.92
C ARG A 177 3.38 50.12 -13.28
N GLN A 178 4.50 50.80 -13.55
CA GLN A 178 5.27 50.56 -14.76
C GLN A 178 5.90 49.17 -14.76
N ALA A 179 6.48 48.74 -13.63
CA ALA A 179 7.04 47.40 -13.49
C ALA A 179 5.97 46.31 -13.66
N GLU A 180 4.78 46.50 -13.10
CA GLU A 180 3.66 45.56 -13.25
C GLU A 180 3.16 45.49 -14.70
N GLY A 181 3.07 46.64 -15.38
CA GLY A 181 2.77 46.68 -16.82
C GLY A 181 3.81 45.93 -17.66
N MET A 182 5.10 46.06 -17.34
CA MET A 182 6.17 45.32 -18.00
C MET A 182 6.10 43.81 -17.71
N ARG A 183 5.75 43.40 -16.48
CA ARG A 183 5.52 41.99 -16.13
C ARG A 183 4.39 41.39 -16.95
N GLY A 184 3.25 42.08 -17.06
CA GLY A 184 2.14 41.63 -17.88
C GLY A 184 2.51 41.45 -19.35
N GLN A 185 3.30 42.36 -19.92
CA GLN A 185 3.82 42.22 -21.29
C GLN A 185 4.78 41.03 -21.43
N PHE A 186 5.67 40.84 -20.46
CA PHE A 186 6.60 39.72 -20.45
C PHE A 186 5.87 38.38 -20.33
N ASP A 187 4.87 38.27 -19.46
CA ASP A 187 4.04 37.08 -19.30
C ASP A 187 3.24 36.78 -20.58
N HIS A 188 2.74 37.80 -21.26
CA HIS A 188 2.07 37.64 -22.55
C HIS A 188 3.02 37.11 -23.63
N ILE A 189 4.23 37.67 -23.74
CA ILE A 189 5.25 37.20 -24.70
C ILE A 189 5.67 35.75 -24.36
N ARG A 190 5.86 35.46 -23.07
CA ARG A 190 6.18 34.13 -22.57
C ARG A 190 5.08 33.13 -22.96
N TRP A 191 3.82 33.50 -22.80
CA TRP A 191 2.68 32.69 -23.16
C TRP A 191 2.63 32.38 -24.66
N ILE A 192 2.79 33.38 -25.52
CA ILE A 192 2.83 33.19 -26.99
C ILE A 192 3.92 32.18 -27.38
N ARG A 193 5.08 32.23 -26.71
CA ARG A 193 6.19 31.32 -26.97
C ARG A 193 5.88 29.87 -26.55
N PHE A 194 5.27 29.67 -25.38
CA PHE A 194 5.05 28.32 -24.84
C PHE A 194 3.76 27.67 -25.31
N ASN A 195 2.76 28.45 -25.70
CA ASN A 195 1.46 27.92 -26.11
C ASN A 195 1.54 26.88 -27.26
N PRO A 196 2.36 27.07 -28.32
CA PRO A 196 2.52 26.06 -29.36
C PRO A 196 3.06 24.72 -28.84
N VAL A 197 3.94 24.75 -27.83
CA VAL A 197 4.50 23.52 -27.22
C VAL A 197 3.42 22.74 -26.49
N PHE A 198 2.57 23.42 -25.72
CA PHE A 198 1.44 22.79 -25.05
C PHE A 198 0.43 22.22 -26.05
N GLU A 199 0.18 22.95 -27.14
CA GLU A 199 -0.72 22.50 -28.20
C GLU A 199 -0.15 21.28 -28.95
N GLU A 200 1.16 21.22 -29.18
CA GLU A 200 1.81 20.05 -29.76
C GLU A 200 1.67 18.82 -28.85
N ILE A 201 1.87 18.99 -27.53
CA ILE A 201 1.66 17.91 -26.55
C ILE A 201 0.20 17.45 -26.57
N ARG A 202 -0.75 18.39 -26.61
CA ARG A 202 -2.18 18.11 -26.70
C ARG A 202 -2.52 17.26 -27.91
N LEU A 203 -2.06 17.68 -29.09
CA LEU A 203 -2.31 16.99 -30.36
C LEU A 203 -1.65 15.61 -30.41
N LYS A 204 -0.41 15.48 -29.90
CA LYS A 204 0.26 14.18 -29.77
C LYS A 204 -0.55 13.23 -28.89
N ARG A 205 -1.01 13.72 -27.72
CA ARG A 205 -1.82 12.92 -26.81
C ARG A 205 -3.14 12.49 -27.46
N PHE A 206 -3.80 13.40 -28.16
CA PHE A 206 -5.02 13.11 -28.91
C PHE A 206 -4.80 12.01 -29.96
N GLN A 207 -3.72 12.10 -30.74
CA GLN A 207 -3.35 11.08 -31.72
C GLN A 207 -3.07 9.72 -31.07
N GLU A 208 -2.38 9.69 -29.92
CA GLU A 208 -2.18 8.45 -29.17
C GLU A 208 -3.50 7.82 -28.73
N LEU A 209 -4.42 8.62 -28.19
CA LEU A 209 -5.73 8.15 -27.74
C LEU A 209 -6.56 7.59 -28.89
N ASP A 210 -6.50 8.23 -30.06
CA ASP A 210 -7.19 7.77 -31.27
C ASP A 210 -6.64 6.41 -31.76
N MET A 211 -5.34 6.17 -31.61
CA MET A 211 -4.73 4.86 -31.89
C MET A 211 -5.09 3.79 -30.83
N ILE A 212 -5.23 4.19 -29.56
CA ILE A 212 -5.54 3.27 -28.45
C ILE A 212 -7.03 2.86 -28.47
N LEU A 213 -7.91 3.77 -28.85
CA LEU A 213 -9.36 3.59 -28.85
C LEU A 213 -9.83 2.29 -29.53
N PRO A 214 -9.45 1.96 -30.79
CA PRO A 214 -9.90 0.73 -31.44
C PRO A 214 -9.39 -0.53 -30.74
N VAL A 215 -8.18 -0.48 -30.17
CA VAL A 215 -7.60 -1.62 -29.43
C VAL A 215 -8.39 -1.89 -28.15
N VAL A 216 -8.68 -0.85 -27.37
CA VAL A 216 -9.47 -1.00 -26.14
C VAL A 216 -10.91 -1.39 -26.46
N GLN A 217 -11.52 -0.82 -27.51
CA GLN A 217 -12.85 -1.19 -27.98
C GLN A 217 -12.91 -2.68 -28.35
N SER A 218 -11.99 -3.16 -29.18
CA SER A 218 -11.96 -4.58 -29.57
C SER A 218 -11.80 -5.52 -28.37
N LYS A 219 -10.99 -5.18 -27.37
CA LYS A 219 -10.84 -5.97 -26.13
C LYS A 219 -12.10 -5.95 -25.27
N ALA A 220 -12.78 -4.80 -25.21
CA ALA A 220 -14.06 -4.66 -24.52
C ALA A 220 -15.20 -5.42 -25.24
N GLU A 221 -15.17 -5.50 -26.57
CA GLU A 221 -16.20 -6.16 -27.39
C GLU A 221 -15.97 -7.66 -27.60
N TYR A 222 -14.73 -8.12 -27.81
CA TYR A 222 -14.37 -9.55 -27.88
C TYR A 222 -14.74 -10.28 -26.58
N SER A 223 -14.88 -9.53 -25.50
CA SER A 223 -15.38 -9.99 -24.21
C SER A 223 -16.92 -10.20 -24.17
N ARG A 224 -17.69 -9.91 -25.24
CA ARG A 224 -19.15 -10.08 -25.30
C ARG A 224 -19.62 -11.47 -25.74
N THR A 225 -18.74 -12.30 -26.30
CA THR A 225 -19.10 -13.70 -26.54
C THR A 225 -19.02 -14.48 -25.21
N PRO A 226 -20.07 -15.24 -24.86
CA PRO A 226 -20.17 -15.99 -23.61
C PRO A 226 -19.06 -17.03 -23.47
#